data_AF-W4VK41-F1
#
_entry.id   AF-W4VK41-F1
#
_cell.length_a   1.000
_cell.length_b   1.000
_cell.length_c   1.000
_cell.angle_alpha   90.00
_cell.angle_beta   90.00
_cell.angle_gamma   90.00
#
_symmetry.space_group_name_H-M   'P 1'
#
loop_
_entity.id
_entity.type
_entity.pdbx_description
1 polymer ?
#
loop_
_entity_poly.entity_id
_entity_poly.type
_entity_poly.pdbx_seq_one_letter_code
_entity_poly.pdbx_strand_id
1 'polypeptide(L)'
;MSDDKYSTFSFKLDNETKEKAKDAIETSGLTAKDWFNKALALTEIQSMKENSTDYASDLNELEVHTTRIFELVSNMVNRSVYLKESAVSDLETKLDHQREITSEYQMKLKEAEIERGDVEHKLEESLKEQGELEKQLNEMRETLETNKLLISEYKEKNDTLNGLVTKYQTYADENDQLKEVLTNERNSYQSNIDELNKTNNELTATIKENEQQMNTLTEKHKTTIERLNEQRDIEREKALLHAEREHHKNLTNANNEYSNKLQALYEHLEGERKTHEKKINELQQQLDNERSKNNN
;
A
#
# COMPACT_ATOMS: atom_id res chain seq x y z
N MET A 1 -65.13 -133.94 -43.55
CA MET A 1 -65.33 -133.70 -42.11
C MET A 1 -63.94 -133.62 -41.51
N SER A 2 -63.47 -132.40 -41.20
CA SER A 2 -62.19 -132.19 -40.51
C SER A 2 -62.51 -131.70 -39.10
N ASP A 3 -62.23 -132.58 -38.15
CA ASP A 3 -62.31 -132.38 -36.70
C ASP A 3 -61.13 -131.48 -36.27
N ASP A 4 -61.36 -130.19 -36.03
CA ASP A 4 -60.40 -129.38 -35.25
C ASP A 4 -60.70 -129.58 -33.76
N LYS A 5 -60.12 -130.65 -33.20
CA LYS A 5 -60.17 -131.01 -31.78
C LYS A 5 -59.12 -130.23 -30.99
N TYR A 6 -59.47 -129.03 -30.51
CA TYR A 6 -58.74 -128.44 -29.38
C TYR A 6 -59.07 -129.24 -28.12
N SER A 7 -58.06 -129.90 -27.56
CA SER A 7 -58.14 -130.68 -26.33
C SER A 7 -57.33 -129.99 -25.24
N THR A 8 -57.94 -129.78 -24.07
CA THR A 8 -57.23 -129.21 -22.92
C THR A 8 -56.52 -130.34 -22.17
N PHE A 9 -55.20 -130.25 -22.11
CA PHE A 9 -54.35 -131.21 -21.40
C PHE A 9 -53.73 -130.50 -20.19
N SER A 10 -54.04 -130.97 -18.98
CA SER A 10 -53.59 -130.36 -17.74
C SER A 10 -52.82 -131.36 -16.88
N PHE A 11 -51.70 -130.89 -16.31
CA PHE A 11 -50.87 -131.65 -15.41
C PHE A 11 -50.92 -131.04 -14.01
N LYS A 12 -50.92 -131.89 -12.99
CA LYS A 12 -50.66 -131.46 -11.61
C LYS A 12 -49.15 -131.47 -11.42
N LEU A 13 -48.55 -130.29 -11.33
CA LEU A 13 -47.14 -130.09 -11.01
C LEU A 13 -47.02 -129.72 -9.53
N ASP A 14 -45.93 -130.11 -8.89
CA ASP A 14 -45.53 -129.53 -7.61
C ASP A 14 -45.14 -128.05 -7.79
N ASN A 15 -45.11 -127.29 -6.69
CA ASN A 15 -44.89 -125.85 -6.74
C ASN A 15 -43.50 -125.45 -7.26
N GLU A 16 -42.47 -126.26 -7.03
CA GLU A 16 -41.10 -125.97 -7.46
C GLU A 16 -40.97 -126.14 -8.99
N THR A 17 -41.50 -127.23 -9.52
CA THR A 17 -41.51 -127.48 -10.97
C THR A 17 -42.35 -126.44 -11.70
N LYS A 18 -43.44 -125.97 -11.10
CA LYS A 18 -44.28 -124.90 -11.66
C LYS A 18 -43.55 -123.55 -11.74
N GLU A 19 -42.84 -123.15 -10.69
CA GLU A 19 -42.03 -121.92 -10.68
C GLU A 19 -40.92 -121.96 -11.73
N LYS A 20 -40.14 -123.05 -11.77
CA LYS A 20 -39.08 -123.21 -12.78
C LYS A 20 -39.61 -123.18 -14.21
N ALA A 21 -40.75 -123.81 -14.46
CA ALA A 21 -41.39 -123.76 -15.78
C ALA A 21 -41.86 -122.34 -16.13
N LYS A 22 -42.37 -121.59 -15.15
CA LYS A 22 -42.81 -120.20 -15.36
C LYS A 22 -41.64 -119.27 -15.66
N ASP A 23 -40.55 -119.36 -14.89
CA ASP A 23 -39.33 -118.58 -15.14
C ASP A 23 -38.71 -118.91 -16.50
N ALA A 24 -38.68 -120.19 -16.90
CA ALA A 24 -38.19 -120.61 -18.20
C ALA A 24 -39.05 -120.07 -19.36
N ILE A 25 -40.37 -120.02 -19.19
CA ILE A 25 -41.30 -119.43 -20.17
C ILE A 25 -41.07 -117.92 -20.26
N GLU A 26 -41.03 -117.20 -19.13
CA GLU A 26 -40.83 -115.74 -19.10
C GLU A 26 -39.48 -115.34 -19.68
N THR A 27 -38.40 -116.06 -19.35
CA THR A 27 -37.05 -115.83 -19.88
C THR A 27 -36.97 -116.08 -21.39
N SER A 28 -37.78 -117.02 -21.91
CA SER A 28 -37.82 -117.32 -23.34
C SER A 28 -38.61 -116.29 -24.18
N GLY A 29 -39.44 -115.45 -23.54
CA GLY A 29 -40.34 -114.51 -24.22
C GLY A 29 -41.47 -115.15 -25.03
N LEU A 30 -41.70 -116.47 -24.89
CA LEU A 30 -42.74 -117.22 -25.60
C LEU A 30 -44.01 -117.36 -24.75
N THR A 31 -45.16 -117.60 -25.39
CA THR A 31 -46.36 -118.01 -24.64
C THR A 31 -46.20 -119.41 -24.08
N ALA A 32 -46.86 -119.73 -22.97
CA ALA A 32 -46.78 -121.07 -22.36
C ALA A 32 -47.13 -122.20 -23.35
N LYS A 33 -48.05 -121.94 -24.29
CA LYS A 33 -48.43 -122.88 -25.36
C LYS A 33 -47.28 -123.09 -26.35
N ASP A 34 -46.66 -122.02 -26.82
CA ASP A 34 -45.58 -122.09 -27.81
C ASP A 34 -44.30 -122.68 -27.20
N TRP A 35 -44.03 -122.35 -25.95
CA TRP A 35 -42.95 -122.96 -25.17
C TRP A 35 -43.16 -124.47 -25.01
N PHE A 36 -44.37 -124.91 -24.65
CA PHE A 36 -44.70 -126.33 -24.51
C PHE A 36 -44.63 -127.08 -25.84
N ASN A 37 -45.13 -126.49 -26.94
CA ASN A 37 -44.99 -127.08 -28.27
C ASN A 37 -43.52 -127.21 -28.70
N LYS A 38 -42.69 -126.23 -28.35
CA LYS A 38 -41.24 -126.26 -28.61
C LYS A 38 -40.53 -127.32 -27.76
N ALA A 39 -40.94 -127.47 -26.49
CA ALA A 39 -40.46 -128.54 -25.62
C ALA A 39 -40.86 -129.93 -26.14
N LEU A 40 -42.09 -130.09 -26.64
CA LEU A 40 -42.54 -131.32 -27.28
C LEU A 40 -41.75 -131.63 -28.55
N ALA A 41 -41.56 -130.64 -29.43
CA ALA A 41 -40.74 -130.80 -30.63
C ALA A 41 -39.28 -131.17 -30.30
N LEU A 42 -38.70 -130.59 -29.24
CA LEU A 42 -37.38 -130.97 -28.73
C LEU A 42 -37.35 -132.41 -28.23
N THR A 43 -38.37 -132.85 -27.50
CA THR A 43 -38.47 -134.26 -27.07
C THR A 43 -38.68 -135.21 -28.23
N GLU A 44 -39.41 -134.82 -29.28
CA GLU A 44 -39.56 -135.62 -30.51
C GLU A 44 -38.24 -135.73 -31.28
N ILE A 45 -37.48 -134.63 -31.40
CA ILE A 45 -36.12 -134.64 -32.00
C ILE A 45 -35.18 -135.56 -31.20
N GLN A 46 -35.25 -135.51 -29.87
CA GLN A 46 -34.49 -136.41 -29.00
C GLN A 46 -34.92 -137.88 -29.19
N SER A 47 -36.21 -138.13 -29.34
CA SER A 47 -36.76 -139.47 -29.61
C SER A 47 -36.37 -139.99 -31.01
N MET A 48 -36.24 -139.10 -32.01
CA MET A 48 -35.72 -139.42 -33.34
C MET A 48 -34.23 -139.76 -33.31
N LYS A 49 -33.43 -139.10 -32.46
CA LYS A 49 -32.01 -139.39 -32.21
C LYS A 49 -31.80 -140.81 -31.65
N GLU A 50 -32.75 -141.30 -30.84
CA GLU A 50 -32.71 -142.66 -30.26
C GLU A 50 -33.19 -143.75 -31.25
N ASN A 51 -34.10 -143.43 -32.17
CA ASN A 51 -34.72 -144.42 -33.08
C ASN A 51 -34.15 -144.44 -34.51
N SER A 52 -33.38 -143.42 -34.91
CA SER A 52 -32.74 -143.34 -36.24
C SER A 52 -31.24 -143.04 -36.10
N THR A 53 -30.43 -144.11 -36.08
CA THR A 53 -28.97 -144.01 -35.95
C THR A 53 -28.32 -143.23 -37.09
N ASP A 54 -28.95 -143.18 -38.26
CA ASP A 54 -28.39 -142.61 -39.49
C ASP A 54 -28.32 -141.08 -39.48
N TYR A 55 -29.16 -140.39 -38.68
CA TYR A 55 -29.22 -138.93 -38.59
C TYR A 55 -28.81 -138.36 -37.22
N ALA A 56 -28.46 -139.23 -36.26
CA ALA A 56 -28.08 -138.82 -34.92
C ALA A 56 -26.81 -137.93 -34.91
N SER A 57 -25.88 -138.17 -35.85
CA SER A 57 -24.68 -137.34 -36.05
C SER A 57 -25.03 -135.93 -36.52
N ASP A 58 -25.89 -135.81 -37.54
CA ASP A 58 -26.30 -134.53 -38.12
C ASP A 58 -27.08 -133.67 -37.11
N LEU A 59 -27.97 -134.30 -36.32
CA LEU A 59 -28.70 -133.61 -35.25
C LEU A 59 -27.76 -133.13 -34.12
N ASN A 60 -26.71 -133.87 -33.82
CA ASN A 60 -25.71 -133.47 -32.83
C ASN A 60 -24.85 -132.30 -33.33
N GLU A 61 -24.47 -132.30 -34.60
CA GLU A 61 -23.75 -131.18 -35.23
C GLU A 61 -24.62 -129.92 -35.28
N LEU A 62 -25.92 -130.07 -35.57
CA LEU A 62 -26.88 -128.96 -35.53
C LEU A 62 -27.01 -128.35 -34.12
N GLU A 63 -27.05 -129.19 -33.08
CA GLU A 63 -27.09 -128.76 -31.67
C GLU A 63 -25.81 -127.99 -31.28
N VAL A 64 -24.64 -128.49 -31.69
CA VAL A 64 -23.34 -127.82 -31.50
C VAL A 64 -23.32 -126.46 -32.20
N HIS A 65 -23.71 -126.39 -33.47
CA HIS A 65 -23.77 -125.12 -34.21
C HIS A 65 -24.75 -124.13 -33.61
N THR A 66 -25.92 -124.60 -33.18
CA THR A 66 -26.95 -123.76 -32.54
C THR A 66 -26.45 -123.18 -31.22
N THR A 67 -25.81 -124.00 -30.39
CA THR A 67 -25.18 -123.58 -29.13
C THR A 67 -24.09 -122.54 -29.40
N ARG A 68 -23.25 -122.79 -30.40
CA ARG A 68 -22.19 -121.85 -30.81
C ARG A 68 -22.75 -120.52 -31.31
N ILE A 69 -23.86 -120.54 -32.04
CA ILE A 69 -24.56 -119.31 -32.47
C ILE A 69 -25.08 -118.55 -31.25
N PHE A 70 -25.70 -119.21 -30.28
CA PHE A 70 -26.16 -118.57 -29.05
C PHE A 70 -25.02 -117.93 -28.25
N GLU A 71 -23.88 -118.62 -28.11
CA GLU A 71 -22.69 -118.07 -27.45
C GLU A 71 -22.17 -116.83 -28.18
N LEU A 72 -22.07 -116.87 -29.51
CA LEU A 72 -21.60 -115.74 -30.31
C LEU A 72 -22.53 -114.53 -30.18
N VAL A 73 -23.86 -114.75 -30.23
CA VAL A 73 -24.85 -113.69 -30.04
C VAL A 73 -24.78 -113.13 -28.63
N SER A 74 -24.69 -113.98 -27.60
CA SER A 74 -24.55 -113.55 -26.20
C SER A 74 -23.29 -112.71 -25.99
N ASN A 75 -22.14 -113.16 -26.52
CA ASN A 75 -20.89 -112.41 -26.45
C ASN A 75 -20.97 -111.07 -27.22
N MET A 76 -21.64 -111.05 -28.37
CA MET A 76 -21.86 -109.82 -29.14
C MET A 76 -22.74 -108.83 -28.37
N VAL A 77 -23.82 -109.30 -27.74
CA VAL A 77 -24.70 -108.48 -26.90
C VAL A 77 -23.93 -107.93 -25.70
N ASN A 78 -23.20 -108.77 -24.98
CA ASN A 78 -22.40 -108.33 -23.82
C ASN A 78 -21.33 -107.31 -24.22
N ARG A 79 -20.65 -107.52 -25.36
CA ARG A 79 -19.69 -106.54 -25.89
C ARG A 79 -20.36 -105.23 -26.27
N SER A 80 -21.55 -105.28 -26.87
CA SER A 80 -22.34 -104.09 -27.23
C SER A 80 -22.75 -103.30 -25.97
N VAL A 81 -23.22 -103.99 -24.93
CA VAL A 81 -23.55 -103.40 -23.63
C VAL A 81 -22.32 -102.71 -23.03
N TYR A 82 -21.18 -103.41 -22.96
CA TYR A 82 -19.94 -102.84 -22.42
C TYR A 82 -19.47 -101.60 -23.19
N LEU A 83 -19.49 -101.65 -24.53
CA LEU A 83 -19.12 -100.51 -25.36
C LEU A 83 -20.04 -99.32 -25.14
N LYS A 84 -21.35 -99.58 -24.98
CA LYS A 84 -22.33 -98.53 -24.69
C LYS A 84 -22.09 -97.93 -23.30
N GLU A 85 -21.88 -98.75 -22.27
CA GLU A 85 -21.59 -98.28 -20.91
C GLU A 85 -20.29 -97.47 -20.86
N SER A 86 -19.23 -97.94 -21.52
CA SER A 86 -17.96 -97.20 -21.63
C SER A 86 -18.16 -95.85 -22.33
N ALA A 87 -18.91 -95.81 -23.44
CA ALA A 87 -19.17 -94.56 -24.15
C ALA A 87 -20.04 -93.58 -23.35
N VAL A 88 -21.01 -94.08 -22.58
CA VAL A 88 -21.83 -93.25 -21.68
C VAL A 88 -20.97 -92.69 -20.56
N SER A 89 -20.12 -93.51 -19.93
CA SER A 89 -19.21 -93.06 -18.88
C SER A 89 -18.20 -92.00 -19.37
N ASP A 90 -17.64 -92.19 -20.56
CA ASP A 90 -16.75 -91.20 -21.19
C ASP A 90 -17.48 -89.88 -21.52
N LEU A 91 -18.77 -89.94 -21.87
CA LEU A 91 -19.58 -88.74 -22.09
C LEU A 91 -19.92 -88.03 -20.78
N GLU A 92 -20.26 -88.76 -19.73
CA GLU A 92 -20.54 -88.21 -18.40
C GLU A 92 -19.33 -87.46 -17.85
N THR A 93 -18.13 -88.05 -17.92
CA THR A 93 -16.89 -87.40 -17.47
C THR A 93 -16.58 -86.12 -18.25
N LYS A 94 -16.76 -86.12 -19.57
CA LYS A 94 -16.60 -84.91 -20.40
C LYS A 94 -17.62 -83.84 -20.05
N LEU A 95 -18.86 -84.24 -19.77
CA LEU A 95 -19.95 -83.33 -19.45
C LEU A 95 -19.74 -82.69 -18.07
N ASP A 96 -19.23 -83.45 -17.11
CA ASP A 96 -18.86 -82.92 -15.79
C ASP A 96 -17.67 -81.96 -15.87
N HIS A 97 -16.64 -82.29 -16.66
CA HIS A 97 -15.53 -81.36 -16.90
C HIS A 97 -15.99 -80.07 -17.60
N GLN A 98 -16.91 -80.17 -18.57
CA GLN A 98 -17.49 -78.99 -19.22
C GLN A 98 -18.30 -78.14 -18.23
N ARG A 99 -19.04 -78.76 -17.30
CA ARG A 99 -19.77 -78.05 -16.25
C ARG A 99 -18.83 -77.31 -15.31
N GLU A 100 -17.73 -77.94 -14.92
CA GLU A 100 -16.69 -77.34 -14.07
C GLU A 100 -16.07 -76.10 -14.75
N ILE A 101 -15.63 -76.23 -16.00
CA ILE A 101 -15.10 -75.11 -16.80
C ILE A 101 -16.14 -73.98 -16.91
N THR A 102 -17.40 -74.33 -17.19
CA THR A 102 -18.47 -73.33 -17.31
C THR A 102 -18.68 -72.58 -16.00
N SER A 103 -18.66 -73.28 -14.87
CA SER A 103 -18.78 -72.67 -13.55
C SER A 103 -17.60 -71.74 -13.24
N GLU A 104 -16.37 -72.16 -13.57
CA GLU A 104 -15.17 -71.34 -13.37
C GLU A 104 -15.23 -70.05 -14.18
N TYR A 105 -15.59 -70.12 -15.47
CA TYR A 105 -15.73 -68.94 -16.31
C TYR A 105 -16.87 -68.02 -15.85
N GLN A 106 -17.98 -68.57 -15.33
CA GLN A 106 -19.06 -67.77 -14.76
C GLN A 106 -18.62 -67.03 -13.49
N MET A 107 -17.79 -67.64 -12.64
CA MET A 107 -17.20 -66.95 -11.49
C MET A 107 -16.27 -65.82 -11.93
N LYS A 108 -15.33 -66.11 -12.84
CA LYS A 108 -14.40 -65.10 -13.37
C LYS A 108 -15.12 -63.92 -14.04
N LEU A 109 -16.22 -64.19 -14.76
CA LEU A 109 -17.04 -63.15 -15.36
C LEU A 109 -17.65 -62.23 -14.29
N LYS A 110 -18.22 -62.79 -13.23
CA LYS A 110 -18.78 -62.01 -12.13
C LYS A 110 -17.73 -61.20 -11.38
N GLU A 111 -16.56 -61.78 -11.12
CA GLU A 111 -15.44 -61.06 -10.50
C GLU A 111 -15.00 -59.87 -11.37
N ALA A 112 -14.83 -60.08 -12.68
CA ALA A 112 -14.49 -59.00 -13.61
C ALA A 112 -15.58 -57.92 -13.71
N GLU A 113 -16.86 -58.28 -13.62
CA GLU A 113 -17.97 -57.32 -13.59
C GLU A 113 -17.95 -56.45 -12.33
N ILE A 114 -17.64 -57.05 -11.16
CA ILE A 114 -17.48 -56.33 -9.90
C ILE A 114 -16.29 -55.38 -9.97
N GLU A 115 -15.12 -55.88 -10.40
CA GLU A 115 -13.91 -55.05 -10.54
C GLU A 115 -14.13 -53.88 -11.50
N ARG A 116 -14.83 -54.11 -12.62
CA ARG A 116 -15.19 -53.05 -13.56
C ARG A 116 -16.06 -51.98 -12.90
N GLY A 117 -17.07 -52.39 -12.12
CA GLY A 117 -17.94 -51.47 -11.39
C GLY A 117 -17.17 -50.61 -10.37
N ASP A 118 -16.25 -51.22 -9.63
CA ASP A 118 -15.40 -50.52 -8.66
C ASP A 118 -14.47 -49.50 -9.34
N VAL A 119 -13.91 -49.86 -10.50
CA VAL A 119 -13.07 -48.95 -11.30
C VAL A 119 -13.89 -47.80 -11.88
N GLU A 120 -15.10 -48.07 -12.38
CA GLU A 120 -16.03 -47.04 -12.87
C GLU A 120 -16.39 -46.04 -11.76
N HIS A 121 -16.70 -46.53 -10.55
CA HIS A 121 -16.98 -45.67 -9.40
C HIS A 121 -15.79 -44.80 -9.00
N LYS A 122 -14.58 -45.40 -8.91
CA LYS A 122 -13.35 -44.65 -8.60
C LYS A 122 -13.03 -43.61 -9.66
N LEU A 123 -13.29 -43.90 -10.93
CA LEU A 123 -13.11 -42.95 -12.02
C LEU A 123 -14.08 -41.77 -11.89
N GLU A 124 -15.34 -42.03 -11.57
CA GLU A 124 -16.36 -40.98 -11.37
C GLU A 124 -16.01 -40.08 -10.17
N GLU A 125 -15.57 -40.67 -9.06
CA GLU A 125 -15.11 -39.94 -7.88
C GLU A 125 -13.88 -39.07 -8.20
N SER A 126 -12.88 -39.62 -8.90
CA SER A 126 -11.69 -38.89 -9.31
C SER A 126 -12.00 -37.74 -10.28
N LEU A 127 -12.93 -37.92 -11.21
CA LEU A 127 -13.37 -36.85 -12.11
C LEU A 127 -14.08 -35.72 -11.36
N LYS A 128 -14.87 -36.06 -10.33
CA LYS A 128 -15.52 -35.07 -9.47
C LYS A 128 -14.49 -34.27 -8.68
N GLU A 129 -13.53 -34.94 -8.04
CA GLU A 129 -12.43 -34.28 -7.32
C GLU A 129 -11.61 -33.38 -8.25
N GLN A 130 -11.32 -33.81 -9.48
CA GLN A 130 -10.63 -33.00 -10.47
C GLN A 130 -11.42 -31.72 -10.79
N GLY A 131 -12.74 -31.82 -10.99
CA GLY A 131 -13.58 -30.65 -11.24
C GLY A 131 -13.63 -29.66 -10.07
N GLU A 132 -13.67 -30.17 -8.84
CA GLU A 132 -13.60 -29.32 -7.64
C GLU A 132 -12.25 -28.62 -7.50
N LEU A 133 -11.14 -29.34 -7.76
CA LEU A 133 -9.79 -28.77 -7.77
C LEU A 133 -9.61 -27.72 -8.86
N GLU A 134 -10.10 -27.96 -10.08
CA GLU A 134 -10.06 -26.98 -11.16
C GLU A 134 -10.81 -25.68 -10.81
N LYS A 135 -11.97 -25.81 -10.14
CA LYS A 135 -12.74 -24.66 -9.66
C LYS A 135 -11.96 -23.85 -8.61
N GLN A 136 -11.37 -24.52 -7.61
CA GLN A 136 -10.53 -23.86 -6.60
C GLN A 136 -9.31 -23.17 -7.22
N LEU A 137 -8.70 -23.79 -8.24
CA LEU A 137 -7.56 -23.23 -8.96
C LEU A 137 -7.96 -21.94 -9.70
N ASN A 138 -9.15 -21.92 -10.31
CA ASN A 138 -9.65 -20.72 -10.98
C ASN A 138 -9.97 -19.59 -10.00
N GLU A 139 -10.63 -19.89 -8.88
CA GLU A 139 -10.91 -18.91 -7.80
C GLU A 139 -9.61 -18.30 -7.23
N MET A 140 -8.57 -19.13 -7.03
CA MET A 140 -7.25 -18.66 -6.61
C MET A 140 -6.58 -17.76 -7.66
N ARG A 141 -6.71 -18.07 -8.95
CA ARG A 141 -6.18 -17.23 -10.04
C ARG A 141 -6.84 -15.85 -10.07
N GLU A 142 -8.17 -15.80 -9.94
CA GLU A 142 -8.93 -14.54 -9.89
C GLU A 142 -8.55 -13.69 -8.68
N THR A 143 -8.40 -14.33 -7.51
CA THR A 143 -7.93 -13.66 -6.29
C THR A 143 -6.52 -13.11 -6.46
N LEU A 144 -5.61 -13.89 -7.05
CA LEU A 144 -4.24 -13.47 -7.31
C LEU A 144 -4.17 -12.28 -8.27
N GLU A 145 -5.03 -12.25 -9.30
CA GLU A 145 -5.09 -11.13 -10.24
C GLU A 145 -5.63 -9.86 -9.56
N THR A 146 -6.66 -10.00 -8.72
CA THR A 146 -7.20 -8.90 -7.92
C THR A 146 -6.14 -8.35 -6.96
N ASN A 147 -5.37 -9.23 -6.31
CA ASN A 147 -4.27 -8.83 -5.42
C ASN A 147 -3.15 -8.10 -6.17
N LYS A 148 -2.81 -8.51 -7.40
CA LYS A 148 -1.84 -7.79 -8.23
C LYS A 148 -2.31 -6.38 -8.57
N LEU A 149 -3.58 -6.23 -8.97
CA LEU A 149 -4.17 -4.92 -9.26
C LEU A 149 -4.11 -4.03 -8.00
N LEU A 150 -4.48 -4.57 -6.84
CA LEU A 150 -4.42 -3.85 -5.58
C LEU A 150 -2.98 -3.43 -5.22
N ILE A 151 -1.98 -4.29 -5.41
CA ILE A 151 -0.57 -3.96 -5.21
C ILE A 151 -0.13 -2.84 -6.16
N SER A 152 -0.56 -2.86 -7.43
CA SER A 152 -0.28 -1.80 -8.39
C SER A 152 -0.86 -0.46 -7.93
N GLU A 153 -2.12 -0.44 -7.49
CA GLU A 153 -2.76 0.78 -6.96
C GLU A 153 -2.04 1.32 -5.72
N TYR A 154 -1.65 0.44 -4.79
CA TYR A 154 -0.89 0.86 -3.61
C TYR A 154 0.49 1.40 -3.97
N LYS A 155 1.14 0.83 -4.99
CA LYS A 155 2.43 1.33 -5.47
C LYS A 155 2.28 2.73 -6.05
N GLU A 156 1.28 2.97 -6.90
CA GLU A 156 0.99 4.31 -7.44
C GLU A 156 0.64 5.32 -6.35
N LYS A 157 -0.17 4.92 -5.36
CA LYS A 157 -0.47 5.76 -4.18
C LYS A 157 0.79 6.08 -3.36
N ASN A 158 1.69 5.12 -3.20
CA ASN A 158 2.94 5.34 -2.48
C ASN A 158 3.87 6.29 -3.26
N ASP A 159 3.98 6.12 -4.58
CA ASP A 159 4.78 6.99 -5.44
C ASP A 159 4.25 8.44 -5.43
N THR A 160 2.93 8.63 -5.46
CA THR A 160 2.32 9.96 -5.34
C THR A 160 2.54 10.59 -3.95
N LEU A 161 2.41 9.80 -2.88
CA LEU A 161 2.70 10.26 -1.52
C LEU A 161 4.18 10.62 -1.35
N ASN A 162 5.11 9.81 -1.86
CA ASN A 162 6.54 10.13 -1.84
C ASN A 162 6.86 11.40 -2.63
N GLY A 163 6.21 11.60 -3.78
CA GLY A 163 6.29 12.84 -4.53
C GLY A 163 5.79 14.05 -3.72
N LEU A 164 4.70 13.89 -2.97
CA LEU A 164 4.16 14.95 -2.11
C LEU A 164 5.06 15.25 -0.90
N VAL A 165 5.58 14.20 -0.25
CA VAL A 165 6.55 14.33 0.85
C VAL A 165 7.79 15.08 0.39
N THR A 166 8.32 14.76 -0.79
CA THR A 166 9.47 15.45 -1.38
C THR A 166 9.17 16.94 -1.57
N LYS A 167 7.98 17.30 -2.07
CA LYS A 167 7.56 18.71 -2.21
C LYS A 167 7.42 19.42 -0.86
N TYR A 168 6.91 18.75 0.17
CA TYR A 168 6.83 19.34 1.50
C TYR A 168 8.21 19.52 2.14
N GLN A 169 9.14 18.60 1.89
CA GLN A 169 10.51 18.74 2.33
C GLN A 169 11.16 19.97 1.69
N THR A 170 10.98 20.18 0.38
CA THR A 170 11.51 21.38 -0.28
C THR A 170 10.91 22.66 0.29
N TYR A 171 9.61 22.70 0.58
CA TYR A 171 9.00 23.87 1.23
C TYR A 171 9.50 24.09 2.66
N ALA A 172 9.79 23.02 3.41
CA ALA A 172 10.38 23.14 4.74
C ALA A 172 11.80 23.73 4.66
N ASP A 173 12.62 23.22 3.74
CA ASP A 173 13.98 23.70 3.51
C ASP A 173 13.98 25.18 3.05
N GLU A 174 13.10 25.56 2.13
CA GLU A 174 12.91 26.95 1.68
C GLU A 174 12.46 27.86 2.84
N ASN A 175 11.55 27.40 3.70
CA ASN A 175 11.08 28.18 4.84
C ASN A 175 12.20 28.40 5.86
N ASP A 176 13.03 27.39 6.11
CA ASP A 176 14.18 27.53 7.00
C ASP A 176 15.24 28.48 6.41
N GLN A 177 15.48 28.45 5.10
CA GLN A 177 16.32 29.45 4.41
C GLN A 177 15.74 30.87 4.53
N LEU A 178 14.43 31.03 4.34
CA LEU A 178 13.77 32.34 4.48
C LEU A 178 13.85 32.88 5.91
N LYS A 179 13.70 32.02 6.93
CA LYS A 179 13.89 32.42 8.33
C LYS A 179 15.33 32.86 8.60
N GLU A 180 16.31 32.19 8.03
CA GLU A 180 17.72 32.58 8.15
C GLU A 180 17.96 33.96 7.52
N VAL A 181 17.50 34.17 6.28
CA VAL A 181 17.59 35.46 5.59
C VAL A 181 16.90 36.57 6.39
N LEU A 182 15.68 36.34 6.88
CA LEU A 182 14.94 37.30 7.71
C LEU A 182 15.68 37.62 9.01
N THR A 183 16.31 36.63 9.64
CA THR A 183 17.09 36.84 10.87
C THR A 183 18.33 37.68 10.58
N ASN A 184 19.02 37.42 9.48
CA ASN A 184 20.19 38.19 9.04
C ASN A 184 19.83 39.64 8.70
N GLU A 185 18.75 39.86 7.94
CA GLU A 185 18.24 41.21 7.65
C GLU A 185 17.84 41.94 8.92
N ARG A 186 17.12 41.28 9.84
CA ARG A 186 16.73 41.87 11.12
C ARG A 186 17.95 42.29 11.94
N ASN A 187 18.99 41.47 11.99
CA ASN A 187 20.24 41.79 12.69
C ASN A 187 20.96 42.98 12.03
N SER A 188 20.98 43.04 10.69
CA SER A 188 21.54 44.17 9.94
C SER A 188 20.78 45.47 10.23
N TYR A 189 19.45 45.45 10.16
CA TYR A 189 18.62 46.62 10.50
C TYR A 189 18.80 47.05 11.95
N GLN A 190 18.89 46.11 12.89
CA GLN A 190 19.14 46.42 14.30
C GLN A 190 20.50 47.11 14.48
N SER A 191 21.55 46.61 13.84
CA SER A 191 22.88 47.23 13.87
C SER A 191 22.84 48.66 13.30
N ASN A 192 22.17 48.85 12.17
CA ASN A 192 22.01 50.19 11.56
C ASN A 192 21.24 51.15 12.47
N ILE A 193 20.19 50.67 13.16
CA ILE A 193 19.44 51.46 14.14
C ILE A 193 20.34 51.85 15.32
N ASP A 194 21.15 50.92 15.83
CA ASP A 194 22.06 51.20 16.94
C ASP A 194 23.14 52.22 16.55
N GLU A 195 23.69 52.13 15.33
CA GLU A 195 24.61 53.13 14.78
C GLU A 195 23.96 54.50 14.58
N LEU A 196 22.74 54.54 14.03
CA LEU A 196 21.97 55.77 13.89
C LEU A 196 21.66 56.41 15.25
N ASN A 197 21.31 55.61 16.25
CA ASN A 197 21.08 56.11 17.61
C ASN A 197 22.37 56.68 18.22
N LYS A 198 23.51 56.01 18.02
CA LYS A 198 24.82 56.49 18.50
C LYS A 198 25.18 57.83 17.85
N THR A 199 25.10 57.92 16.53
CA THR A 199 25.40 59.15 15.79
C THR A 199 24.44 60.28 16.17
N ASN A 200 23.14 60.00 16.36
CA ASN A 200 22.16 60.99 16.79
C ASN A 200 22.45 61.50 18.22
N ASN A 201 22.89 60.62 19.12
CA ASN A 201 23.32 61.00 20.47
C ASN A 201 24.58 61.89 20.44
N GLU A 202 25.56 61.57 19.59
CA GLU A 202 26.77 62.37 19.37
C GLU A 202 26.44 63.77 18.81
N LEU A 203 25.56 63.83 17.80
CA LEU A 203 25.08 65.09 17.24
C LEU A 203 24.32 65.91 18.30
N THR A 204 23.46 65.29 19.09
CA THR A 204 22.73 65.96 20.17
C THR A 204 23.68 66.54 21.22
N ALA A 205 24.72 65.79 21.61
CA ALA A 205 25.76 66.27 22.52
C ALA A 205 26.51 67.47 21.95
N THR A 206 26.86 67.41 20.66
CA THR A 206 27.55 68.50 19.94
C THR A 206 26.68 69.75 19.83
N ILE A 207 25.38 69.60 19.54
CA ILE A 207 24.41 70.72 19.53
C ILE A 207 24.37 71.37 20.91
N LYS A 208 24.27 70.59 21.98
CA LYS A 208 24.25 71.10 23.36
C LYS A 208 25.53 71.83 23.72
N GLU A 209 26.69 71.32 23.31
CA GLU A 209 27.98 72.00 23.49
C GLU A 209 28.02 73.33 22.74
N ASN A 210 27.61 73.34 21.46
CA ASN A 210 27.55 74.56 20.66
C ASN A 210 26.58 75.60 21.23
N GLU A 211 25.42 75.18 21.75
CA GLU A 211 24.47 76.05 22.45
C GLU A 211 25.10 76.67 23.71
N GLN A 212 25.83 75.87 24.50
CA GLN A 212 26.57 76.38 25.66
C GLN A 212 27.64 77.38 25.25
N GLN A 213 28.43 77.07 24.22
CA GLN A 213 29.45 77.97 23.69
C GLN A 213 28.81 79.28 23.20
N MET A 214 27.70 79.21 22.46
CA MET A 214 26.97 80.38 21.97
C MET A 214 26.42 81.24 23.11
N ASN A 215 25.87 80.62 24.16
CA ASN A 215 25.42 81.32 25.36
C ASN A 215 26.58 82.02 26.08
N THR A 216 27.72 81.34 26.28
CA THR A 216 28.90 81.96 26.91
C THR A 216 29.46 83.11 26.08
N LEU A 217 29.48 82.98 24.75
CA LEU A 217 29.93 84.04 23.85
C LEU A 217 28.98 85.24 23.87
N THR A 218 27.66 84.98 23.90
CA THR A 218 26.63 86.01 24.02
C THR A 218 26.79 86.78 25.33
N GLU A 219 27.02 86.10 26.45
CA GLU A 219 27.24 86.75 27.76
C GLU A 219 28.56 87.54 27.79
N LYS A 220 29.62 87.01 27.19
CA LYS A 220 30.89 87.75 27.01
C LYS A 220 30.72 88.99 26.14
N HIS A 221 29.95 88.91 25.07
CA HIS A 221 29.67 90.07 24.22
C HIS A 221 28.82 91.11 24.97
N LYS A 222 27.79 90.67 25.70
CA LYS A 222 26.96 91.54 26.53
C LYS A 222 27.78 92.32 27.57
N THR A 223 28.60 91.61 28.34
CA THR A 223 29.50 92.24 29.33
C THR A 223 30.53 93.17 28.68
N THR A 224 31.04 92.83 27.49
CA THR A 224 31.95 93.71 26.74
C THR A 224 31.24 94.98 26.25
N ILE A 225 29.99 94.87 25.80
CA ILE A 225 29.16 96.01 25.40
C ILE A 225 28.84 96.90 26.60
N GLU A 226 28.48 96.32 27.74
CA GLU A 226 28.27 97.06 29.00
C GLU A 226 29.53 97.84 29.39
N ARG A 227 30.70 97.18 29.37
CA ARG A 227 31.98 97.85 29.65
C ARG A 227 32.30 98.98 28.66
N LEU A 228 32.02 98.79 27.37
CA LEU A 228 32.22 99.83 26.36
C LEU A 228 31.26 101.01 26.56
N ASN A 229 30.02 100.75 26.97
CA ASN A 229 29.07 101.79 27.32
C ASN A 229 29.53 102.58 28.56
N GLU A 230 30.00 101.90 29.60
CA GLU A 230 30.60 102.54 30.78
C GLU A 230 31.80 103.42 30.38
N GLN A 231 32.71 102.90 29.55
CA GLN A 231 33.85 103.67 29.05
C GLN A 231 33.40 104.90 28.25
N ARG A 232 32.42 104.75 27.37
CA ARG A 232 31.84 105.85 26.60
C ARG A 232 31.22 106.90 27.52
N ASP A 233 30.51 106.49 28.56
CA ASP A 233 29.86 107.40 29.50
C ASP A 233 30.90 108.15 30.34
N ILE A 234 31.98 107.49 30.77
CA ILE A 234 33.14 108.13 31.42
C ILE A 234 33.81 109.12 30.47
N GLU A 235 34.01 108.78 29.19
CA GLU A 235 34.60 109.70 28.21
C GLU A 235 33.69 110.91 27.96
N ARG A 236 32.37 110.69 27.87
CA ARG A 236 31.39 111.76 27.74
C ARG A 236 31.39 112.68 28.94
N GLU A 237 31.45 112.14 30.15
CA GLU A 237 31.54 112.89 31.41
C GLU A 237 32.87 113.67 31.48
N LYS A 238 34.00 113.07 31.11
CA LYS A 238 35.29 113.75 30.99
C LYS A 238 35.25 114.91 29.99
N ALA A 239 34.62 114.71 28.82
CA ALA A 239 34.47 115.76 27.82
C ALA A 239 33.58 116.90 28.31
N LEU A 240 32.48 116.58 29.01
CA LEU A 240 31.59 117.55 29.65
C LEU A 240 32.35 118.36 30.70
N LEU A 241 33.12 117.70 31.56
CA LEU A 241 33.91 118.32 32.62
C LEU A 241 35.05 119.18 32.04
N HIS A 242 35.64 118.78 30.91
CA HIS A 242 36.60 119.60 30.18
C HIS A 242 35.94 120.85 29.58
N ALA A 243 34.75 120.70 28.97
CA ALA A 243 33.97 121.82 28.45
C ALA A 243 33.53 122.78 29.57
N GLU A 244 33.10 122.28 30.73
CA GLU A 244 32.78 123.09 31.90
C GLU A 244 34.00 123.88 32.41
N ARG A 245 35.18 123.23 32.46
CA ARG A 245 36.43 123.91 32.84
C ARG A 245 36.81 125.01 31.84
N GLU A 246 36.70 124.74 30.55
CA GLU A 246 36.91 125.73 29.48
C GLU A 246 35.91 126.88 29.61
N HIS A 247 34.63 126.59 29.84
CA HIS A 247 33.59 127.61 30.00
C HIS A 247 33.81 128.45 31.26
N HIS A 248 34.21 127.83 32.38
CA HIS A 248 34.55 128.53 33.62
C HIS A 248 35.80 129.40 33.45
N LYS A 249 36.81 128.91 32.72
CA LYS A 249 38.02 129.69 32.37
C LYS A 249 37.66 130.89 31.48
N ASN A 250 36.81 130.69 30.48
CA ASN A 250 36.32 131.76 29.62
C ASN A 250 35.46 132.78 30.39
N LEU A 251 34.61 132.33 31.32
CA LEU A 251 33.84 133.20 32.19
C LEU A 251 34.76 134.02 33.11
N THR A 252 35.80 133.40 33.67
CA THR A 252 36.80 134.08 34.52
C THR A 252 37.57 135.12 33.70
N ASN A 253 37.98 134.77 32.48
CA ASN A 253 38.65 135.70 31.56
C ASN A 253 37.74 136.87 31.17
N ALA A 254 36.48 136.61 30.82
CA ALA A 254 35.51 137.66 30.52
C ALA A 254 35.25 138.56 31.75
N ASN A 255 35.15 137.98 32.94
CA ASN A 255 34.96 138.75 34.18
C ASN A 255 36.19 139.62 34.50
N ASN A 256 37.40 139.11 34.22
CA ASN A 256 38.64 139.88 34.29
C ASN A 256 38.68 140.99 33.23
N GLU A 257 38.24 140.74 31.99
CA GLU A 257 38.13 141.77 30.96
C GLU A 257 37.11 142.86 31.31
N TYR A 258 35.96 142.48 31.87
CA TYR A 258 34.97 143.44 32.35
C TYR A 258 35.49 144.22 33.54
N SER A 259 36.21 143.60 34.48
CA SER A 259 36.88 144.31 35.58
C SER A 259 37.95 145.28 35.08
N ASN A 260 38.77 144.88 34.11
CA ASN A 260 39.78 145.75 33.50
C ASN A 260 39.14 146.90 32.70
N LYS A 261 38.03 146.66 32.00
CA LYS A 261 37.25 147.72 31.33
C LYS A 261 36.60 148.67 32.33
N LEU A 262 36.13 148.17 33.48
CA LEU A 262 35.65 149.01 34.58
C LEU A 262 36.76 149.93 35.09
N GLN A 263 37.95 149.37 35.30
CA GLN A 263 39.13 150.12 35.76
C GLN A 263 39.57 151.18 34.74
N ALA A 264 39.58 150.85 33.44
CA ALA A 264 39.88 151.80 32.37
C ALA A 264 38.82 152.92 32.24
N LEU A 265 37.54 152.63 32.51
CA LEU A 265 36.48 153.63 32.59
C LEU A 265 36.65 154.59 33.76
N TYR A 266 37.07 154.08 34.92
CA TYR A 266 37.42 154.94 36.07
C TYR A 266 38.65 155.82 35.77
N GLU A 267 39.68 155.29 35.11
CA GLU A 267 40.85 156.06 34.67
C GLU A 267 40.51 157.13 33.60
N HIS A 268 39.59 156.84 32.68
CA HIS A 268 39.12 157.81 31.68
C HIS A 268 38.32 158.95 32.31
N LEU A 269 37.49 158.67 33.32
CA LEU A 269 36.76 159.68 34.09
C LEU A 269 37.71 160.58 34.89
N GLU A 270 38.78 160.02 35.45
CA GLU A 270 39.86 160.76 36.11
C GLU A 270 40.61 161.67 35.11
N GLY A 271 40.80 161.19 33.87
CA GLY A 271 41.41 161.92 32.77
C GLY A 271 40.60 163.13 32.29
N GLU A 272 39.27 163.00 32.16
CA GLU A 272 38.38 164.11 31.79
C GLU A 272 38.30 165.18 32.89
N ARG A 273 38.41 164.78 34.17
CA ARG A 273 38.50 165.74 35.27
C ARG A 273 39.76 166.62 35.16
N LYS A 274 40.92 166.03 34.85
CA LYS A 274 42.19 166.76 34.69
C LYS A 274 42.22 167.67 33.45
N THR A 275 41.55 167.32 32.37
CA THR A 275 41.48 168.17 31.17
C THR A 275 40.55 169.36 31.36
N HIS A 276 39.44 169.21 32.09
CA HIS A 276 38.61 170.34 32.50
C HIS A 276 39.35 171.29 33.47
N GLU A 277 40.15 170.76 34.37
CA GLU A 277 40.97 171.54 35.31
C GLU A 277 42.09 172.33 34.61
N LYS A 278 42.68 171.79 33.53
CA LYS A 278 43.60 172.52 32.64
C LYS A 278 42.91 173.61 31.83
N LYS A 279 41.71 173.35 31.30
CA LYS A 279 40.95 174.31 30.48
C LYS A 279 40.51 175.55 31.27
N ILE A 280 40.20 175.38 32.57
CA ILE A 280 39.86 176.48 33.48
C ILE A 280 41.09 177.37 33.75
N ASN A 281 42.26 176.77 33.96
CA ASN A 281 43.50 177.52 34.18
C ASN A 281 43.95 178.32 32.94
N GLU A 282 43.75 177.81 31.72
CA GLU A 282 44.07 178.52 30.47
C GLU A 282 43.15 179.73 30.22
N LEU A 283 41.87 179.66 30.63
CA LEU A 283 40.93 180.78 30.54
C LEU A 283 41.21 181.88 31.58
N GLN A 284 41.80 181.56 32.72
CA GLN A 284 42.27 182.55 33.71
C GLN A 284 43.54 183.29 33.25
N GLN A 285 44.43 182.64 32.49
CA GLN A 285 45.65 183.26 31.97
C GLN A 285 45.41 184.21 30.78
N GLN A 286 44.32 184.02 30.02
CA GLN A 286 43.94 184.95 28.95
C GLN A 286 43.23 186.21 29.48
N LEU A 287 42.58 186.15 30.64
CA LEU A 287 41.94 187.31 31.28
C LEU A 287 42.96 188.31 31.86
N ASP A 288 44.13 187.84 32.29
CA ASP A 288 45.18 188.68 32.88
C ASP A 288 46.03 189.42 31.83
N ASN A 289 46.10 188.90 30.59
CA ASN A 289 46.82 189.57 29.50
C ASN A 289 46.03 190.73 28.85
N GLU A 290 44.69 190.78 28.99
CA GLU A 290 43.89 191.96 28.59
C GLU A 290 44.05 193.17 29.53
N ARG A 291 44.71 193.04 30.69
CA ARG A 291 44.92 194.17 31.63
C ARG A 291 46.28 194.88 31.53
N SER A 292 47.21 194.39 30.70
CA SER A 292 48.64 194.81 30.75
C SER A 292 49.17 195.63 29.56
N LYS A 293 48.35 196.00 28.57
CA LYS A 293 48.76 196.89 27.45
C LYS A 293 47.83 198.08 27.20
N ASN A 294 47.11 198.49 28.25
CA ASN A 294 46.46 199.79 28.36
C ASN A 294 47.33 200.67 29.29
N ASN A 295 48.54 201.03 28.84
CA ASN A 295 49.41 202.11 29.35
C ASN A 295 50.74 202.17 28.56
N ASN A 296 50.64 202.63 27.30
CA ASN A 296 51.49 203.63 26.63
C ASN A 296 51.05 203.76 25.17
#